data_AF-A0A2D4NPU8-F1
#
_entry.id   AF-A0A2D4NPU8-F1
#
_cell.length_a   1.000
_cell.length_b   1.000
_cell.length_c   1.000
_cell.angle_alpha   90.00
_cell.angle_beta   90.00
_cell.angle_gamma   90.00
#
_symmetry.space_group_name_H-M   'P 1'
#
loop_
_entity.id
_entity.type
_entity.pdbx_description
1 polymer ?
#
loop_
_entity_poly.entity_id
_entity_poly.type
_entity_poly.pdbx_seq_one_letter_code
_entity_poly.pdbx_strand_id
1 'polypeptide(L)'
;MGDPMLGERKECQKIIRLKSLNANTDISSLARKVVEECKLIHPSKLAEVEQLLYYLQNRRDTSSAKEKKEKSSKPKDPPPFEGMEIDEVANINDMDEYIELLYEDIPDKVRGSALILQLARNPDNLEELLLNETALGALARVLREDWKQSVELATNIIYIFFCFSSFSQFHGLITHYKIGALCMNIIDHELKRHELWQEELTKKKKAVDEDPENQ
;
A
#
# COMPACT_ATOMS: atom_id res chain seq x y z
N MET A 1 21.36 14.51 36.33
CA MET A 1 20.26 13.54 36.20
C MET A 1 19.86 13.52 34.74
N GLY A 2 20.20 12.46 34.02
CA GLY A 2 19.90 12.32 32.61
C GLY A 2 20.13 10.88 32.21
N ASP A 3 19.06 10.11 32.19
CA ASP A 3 19.04 8.81 31.52
C ASP A 3 18.29 8.97 30.19
N PRO A 4 18.88 8.57 29.06
CA PRO A 4 18.15 8.38 27.83
C PRO A 4 17.33 7.09 27.95
N MET A 5 16.01 7.21 28.04
CA MET A 5 15.08 6.09 27.90
C MET A 5 15.21 5.52 26.48
N LEU A 6 15.92 4.40 26.38
CA LEU A 6 15.99 3.54 25.21
C LEU A 6 14.56 3.16 24.78
N GLY A 7 14.24 3.47 23.52
CA GLY A 7 12.94 3.24 22.91
C GLY A 7 12.41 1.82 23.11
N GLU A 8 11.10 1.75 23.27
CA GLU A 8 10.33 0.52 23.38
C GLU A 8 10.73 -0.46 22.27
N ARG A 9 11.18 -1.66 22.70
CA ARG A 9 11.59 -2.75 21.81
C ARG A 9 10.43 -3.12 20.89
N LYS A 10 10.68 -3.04 19.58
CA LYS A 10 9.84 -3.60 18.53
C LYS A 10 9.48 -5.06 18.83
N GLU A 11 8.24 -5.43 18.51
CA GLU A 11 7.64 -6.75 18.70
C GLU A 11 8.53 -7.88 18.17
N CYS A 12 8.81 -8.88 19.01
CA CYS A 12 9.70 -10.03 18.71
C CYS A 12 9.07 -11.03 17.73
N GLN A 13 8.60 -10.59 16.57
CA GLN A 13 8.02 -11.43 15.53
C GLN A 13 8.94 -11.50 14.31
N LYS A 14 9.08 -12.69 13.71
CA LYS A 14 9.80 -12.89 12.44
C LYS A 14 8.85 -13.56 11.46
N ILE A 15 8.57 -12.88 10.35
CA ILE A 15 7.73 -13.41 9.27
C ILE A 15 8.56 -14.40 8.44
N ILE A 16 8.02 -15.58 8.20
CA ILE A 16 8.62 -16.62 7.35
C ILE A 16 7.76 -16.75 6.10
N ARG A 17 8.25 -16.24 4.97
CA ARG A 17 7.55 -16.35 3.68
C ARG A 17 7.93 -17.64 2.98
N LEU A 18 6.91 -18.41 2.60
CA LEU A 18 7.05 -19.70 1.95
C LEU A 18 6.91 -19.50 0.45
N LYS A 19 7.97 -19.72 -0.30
CA LYS A 19 7.90 -19.65 -1.77
C LYS A 19 7.09 -20.84 -2.28
N SER A 20 5.99 -20.57 -2.98
CA SER A 20 5.20 -21.58 -3.71
C SER A 20 4.62 -22.71 -2.83
N LEU A 21 3.79 -22.38 -1.84
CA LEU A 21 2.93 -23.37 -1.16
C LEU A 21 1.71 -23.68 -2.05
N ASN A 22 1.76 -24.81 -2.75
CA ASN A 22 0.72 -25.32 -3.65
C ASN A 22 0.46 -26.81 -3.37
N ALA A 23 -0.53 -27.43 -4.01
CA ALA A 23 -0.93 -28.82 -3.75
C ALA A 23 0.20 -29.87 -3.96
N ASN A 24 1.24 -29.53 -4.72
CA ASN A 24 2.37 -30.41 -5.00
C ASN A 24 3.59 -30.15 -4.10
N THR A 25 3.52 -29.18 -3.19
CA THR A 25 4.62 -28.84 -2.28
C THR A 25 4.81 -29.95 -1.25
N ASP A 26 6.02 -30.48 -1.15
CA ASP A 26 6.41 -31.40 -0.07
C ASP A 26 6.53 -30.63 1.25
N ILE A 27 5.50 -30.75 2.08
CA ILE A 27 5.37 -30.07 3.37
C ILE A 27 6.47 -30.52 4.34
N SER A 28 6.82 -31.80 4.34
CA SER A 28 7.79 -32.35 5.29
C SER A 28 9.20 -31.79 5.05
N SER A 29 9.62 -31.66 3.79
CA SER A 29 10.91 -31.04 3.47
C SER A 29 10.90 -29.52 3.68
N LEU A 30 9.79 -28.86 3.36
CA LEU A 30 9.62 -27.42 3.61
C LEU A 30 9.68 -27.09 5.11
N ALA A 31 9.02 -27.89 5.95
CA ALA A 31 9.02 -27.72 7.40
C ALA A 31 10.43 -27.81 7.98
N ARG A 32 11.22 -28.81 7.54
CA ARG A 32 12.63 -28.97 7.96
C ARG A 32 13.45 -27.75 7.57
N LYS A 33 13.32 -27.29 6.32
CA LYS A 33 14.02 -26.10 5.84
C LYS A 33 13.64 -24.84 6.63
N VAL A 34 12.37 -24.65 6.97
CA VAL A 34 11.89 -23.51 7.77
C VAL A 34 12.51 -23.51 9.17
N VAL A 35 12.59 -24.67 9.82
CA VAL A 35 13.18 -24.82 11.16
C VAL A 35 14.70 -24.61 11.12
N GLU A 36 15.39 -25.08 10.07
CA GLU A 36 16.84 -24.90 9.89
C GLU A 36 17.20 -23.43 9.65
N GLU A 37 16.44 -22.72 8.83
CA GLU A 37 16.68 -21.32 8.47
C GLU A 37 16.18 -20.32 9.52
N CYS A 38 15.28 -20.73 10.42
CA CYS A 38 14.70 -19.88 11.44
C CYS A 38 15.18 -20.21 12.86
N LYS A 39 16.24 -19.52 13.29
CA LYS A 39 16.82 -19.63 14.64
C LYS A 39 15.87 -19.34 15.82
N LEU A 40 14.68 -18.78 15.56
CA LEU A 40 13.66 -18.54 16.58
C LEU A 40 12.77 -19.77 16.83
N ILE A 41 12.77 -20.74 15.93
CA ILE A 41 11.96 -21.96 16.04
C ILE A 41 12.86 -23.08 16.54
N HIS A 42 12.55 -23.63 17.72
CA HIS A 42 13.30 -24.76 18.26
C HIS A 42 13.04 -26.04 17.45
N PRO A 43 14.04 -26.91 17.19
CA PRO A 43 13.87 -28.13 16.40
C PRO A 43 12.76 -29.09 16.87
N SER A 44 12.43 -29.09 18.17
CA SER A 44 11.32 -29.88 18.71
C SER A 44 9.93 -29.46 18.19
N LYS A 45 9.82 -28.28 17.56
CA LYS A 45 8.58 -27.76 16.98
C LYS A 45 8.37 -28.14 15.52
N LEU A 46 9.24 -28.99 14.94
CA LEU A 46 9.14 -29.40 13.54
C LEU A 46 7.76 -29.94 13.16
N ALA A 47 7.17 -30.82 13.98
CA ALA A 47 5.85 -31.38 13.72
C ALA A 47 4.73 -30.31 13.73
N GLU A 48 4.85 -29.30 14.59
CA GLU A 48 3.92 -28.18 14.66
C GLU A 48 4.05 -27.28 13.42
N VAL A 49 5.28 -27.01 12.96
CA VAL A 49 5.52 -26.28 11.70
C VAL A 49 4.96 -27.05 10.51
N GLU A 50 5.19 -28.37 10.43
CA GLU A 50 4.67 -29.22 9.37
C GLU A 50 3.14 -29.24 9.33
N GLN A 51 2.48 -29.33 10.48
CA GLN A 51 1.02 -29.27 10.58
C GLN A 51 0.47 -27.89 10.17
N LEU A 52 1.14 -26.80 10.55
CA LEU A 52 0.76 -25.45 10.13
C LEU A 52 0.89 -25.27 8.62
N LEU A 53 1.97 -25.78 8.02
CA LEU A 53 2.19 -25.78 6.58
C LEU A 53 1.12 -26.59 5.84
N TYR A 54 0.76 -27.77 6.37
CA TYR A 54 -0.33 -28.59 5.85
C TYR A 54 -1.67 -27.85 5.90
N TYR A 55 -1.97 -27.24 7.04
CA TYR A 55 -3.19 -26.46 7.20
C TYR A 55 -3.25 -25.28 6.22
N LEU A 56 -2.14 -24.55 6.04
CA LEU A 56 -2.05 -23.45 5.09
C LEU A 56 -2.20 -23.90 3.64
N GLN A 57 -1.65 -25.06 3.26
CA GLN A 57 -1.78 -25.63 1.91
C GLN A 57 -3.26 -25.95 1.58
N ASN A 58 -4.01 -26.42 2.58
CA ASN A 58 -5.39 -26.87 2.42
C ASN A 58 -6.44 -25.77 2.67
N ARG A 59 -6.05 -24.59 3.17
CA ARG A 59 -6.96 -23.49 3.52
C ARG A 59 -7.41 -22.63 2.33
N ARG A 60 -6.98 -22.94 1.10
CA ARG A 60 -7.15 -22.08 -0.09
C ARG A 60 -8.59 -21.71 -0.48
N ASP A 61 -9.64 -22.25 0.15
CA ASP A 61 -11.03 -21.99 -0.24
C ASP A 61 -11.87 -21.13 0.73
N THR A 62 -11.33 -20.68 1.88
CA THR A 62 -12.12 -19.87 2.82
C THR A 62 -11.31 -18.75 3.49
N SER A 63 -11.15 -17.61 2.81
CA SER A 63 -10.57 -16.40 3.41
C SER A 63 -11.55 -15.23 3.34
N SER A 64 -12.60 -15.33 4.15
CA SER A 64 -13.40 -14.20 4.63
C SER A 64 -13.41 -14.25 6.17
N ALA A 65 -12.32 -13.82 6.82
CA ALA A 65 -12.28 -13.81 8.28
C ALA A 65 -11.45 -12.64 8.82
N LYS A 66 -12.16 -11.52 9.00
CA LYS A 66 -12.00 -10.46 10.02
C LYS A 66 -10.73 -10.55 10.87
N GLU A 67 -9.77 -9.69 10.58
CA GLU A 67 -8.65 -9.43 11.48
C GLU A 67 -9.12 -8.65 12.71
N LYS A 68 -8.81 -9.20 13.89
CA LYS A 68 -8.97 -8.56 15.19
C LYS A 68 -7.97 -7.40 15.29
N LYS A 69 -8.50 -6.19 15.49
CA LYS A 69 -7.77 -4.96 15.77
C LYS A 69 -6.98 -5.07 17.09
N GLU A 70 -5.67 -5.28 17.01
CA GLU A 70 -4.75 -4.92 18.11
C GLU A 70 -4.35 -3.45 17.98
N LYS A 71 -4.41 -2.72 19.10
CA LYS A 71 -4.15 -1.28 19.19
C LYS A 71 -2.64 -1.03 19.13
N SER A 72 -2.12 -0.82 17.92
CA SER A 72 -0.80 -0.26 17.68
C SER A 72 -0.87 1.28 17.72
N SER A 73 0.11 1.91 18.36
CA SER A 73 0.37 3.36 18.43
C SER A 73 0.82 3.93 17.07
N LYS A 74 0.04 3.68 16.02
CA LYS A 74 0.26 4.21 14.66
C LYS A 74 -0.44 5.55 14.50
N PRO A 75 0.06 6.44 13.61
CA PRO A 75 -0.79 7.52 13.09
C PRO A 75 -2.09 6.90 12.58
N LYS A 76 -3.23 7.46 12.99
CA LYS A 76 -4.54 6.96 12.56
C LYS A 76 -4.56 6.91 11.04
N ASP A 77 -4.86 5.74 10.47
CA ASP A 77 -5.13 5.64 9.05
C ASP A 77 -6.20 6.68 8.71
N PRO A 78 -5.95 7.61 7.77
CA PRO A 78 -7.03 8.42 7.24
C PRO A 78 -8.12 7.47 6.73
N PRO A 79 -9.40 7.78 6.96
CA PRO A 79 -10.49 6.97 6.42
C PRO A 79 -10.27 6.81 4.91
N PRO A 80 -10.54 5.61 4.34
CA PRO A 80 -10.49 5.42 2.89
C PRO A 80 -11.31 6.54 2.24
N PHE A 81 -10.74 7.21 1.25
CA PHE A 81 -11.49 8.16 0.45
C PHE A 81 -12.65 7.39 -0.23
N GLU A 82 -13.88 7.89 -0.11
CA GLU A 82 -15.05 7.27 -0.73
C GLU A 82 -14.79 7.06 -2.23
N GLY A 83 -14.93 5.82 -2.69
CA GLY A 83 -14.74 5.44 -4.10
C GLY A 83 -13.44 4.70 -4.45
N MET A 84 -12.50 4.53 -3.50
CA MET A 84 -11.25 3.78 -3.74
C MET A 84 -11.32 2.28 -3.37
N GLU A 85 -12.53 1.72 -3.18
CA GLU A 85 -12.71 0.30 -2.89
C GLU A 85 -12.85 -0.48 -4.20
N ILE A 86 -11.78 -1.21 -4.55
CA ILE A 86 -11.84 -2.23 -5.60
C ILE A 86 -12.24 -3.57 -4.96
N ASP A 87 -13.09 -4.35 -5.62
CA ASP A 87 -13.55 -5.67 -5.14
C ASP A 87 -12.40 -6.71 -5.10
N GLU A 88 -11.32 -6.44 -5.82
CA GLU A 88 -10.14 -7.28 -5.91
C GLU A 88 -9.29 -7.21 -4.64
N VAL A 89 -8.79 -8.37 -4.19
CA VAL A 89 -7.90 -8.49 -3.05
C VAL A 89 -6.46 -8.61 -3.57
N ALA A 90 -5.62 -7.64 -3.23
CA ALA A 90 -4.23 -7.65 -3.66
C ALA A 90 -3.40 -8.74 -2.99
N ASN A 91 -2.45 -9.30 -3.74
CA ASN A 91 -1.51 -10.32 -3.29
C ASN A 91 -0.09 -9.89 -3.64
N ILE A 92 0.81 -9.95 -2.65
CA ILE A 92 2.19 -9.48 -2.80
C ILE A 92 2.99 -10.27 -3.84
N ASN A 93 2.55 -11.48 -4.19
CA ASN A 93 3.21 -12.30 -5.20
C ASN A 93 2.90 -11.85 -6.64
N ASP A 94 1.86 -11.03 -6.83
CA ASP A 94 1.38 -10.61 -8.15
C ASP A 94 1.89 -9.18 -8.48
N MET A 95 2.96 -8.73 -7.80
CA MET A 95 3.52 -7.39 -7.95
C MET A 95 3.93 -7.05 -9.38
N ASP A 96 4.48 -8.01 -10.13
CA ASP A 96 4.89 -7.78 -11.52
C ASP A 96 3.68 -7.40 -12.39
N GLU A 97 2.54 -8.07 -12.22
CA GLU A 97 1.29 -7.76 -12.93
C GLU A 97 0.79 -6.35 -12.59
N TYR A 98 0.89 -5.96 -11.31
CA TYR A 98 0.46 -4.63 -10.88
C TYR A 98 1.38 -3.53 -11.42
N ILE A 99 2.67 -3.81 -11.59
CA ILE A 99 3.65 -2.91 -12.20
C ILE A 99 3.36 -2.75 -13.69
N GLU A 100 3.02 -3.82 -14.42
CA GLU A 100 2.65 -3.76 -15.84
C GLU A 100 1.48 -2.80 -16.08
N LEU A 101 0.45 -2.84 -15.24
CA LEU A 101 -0.69 -1.91 -15.30
C LEU A 101 -0.27 -0.41 -15.22
N LEU A 102 0.88 -0.10 -14.60
CA LEU A 102 1.39 1.28 -14.52
C LEU A 102 1.97 1.81 -15.84
N TYR A 103 2.12 0.97 -16.86
CA TYR A 103 2.59 1.34 -18.20
C TYR A 103 1.46 1.50 -19.21
N GLU A 104 0.24 1.07 -18.88
CA GLU A 104 -0.94 1.13 -19.73
C GLU A 104 -1.69 2.48 -19.60
N ASP A 105 -2.99 2.50 -19.90
CA ASP A 105 -3.83 3.69 -19.85
C ASP A 105 -4.22 4.10 -18.41
N ILE A 106 -4.84 5.28 -18.27
CA ILE A 106 -5.23 5.84 -16.95
C ILE A 106 -6.10 4.89 -16.12
N PRO A 107 -7.12 4.19 -16.66
CA PRO A 107 -7.92 3.25 -15.88
C PRO A 107 -7.09 2.09 -15.30
N ASP A 108 -6.17 1.53 -16.09
CA ASP A 108 -5.28 0.46 -15.66
C ASP A 108 -4.28 0.96 -14.61
N LYS A 109 -3.72 2.15 -14.79
CA LYS A 109 -2.87 2.80 -13.79
C LYS A 109 -3.59 3.01 -12.46
N VAL A 110 -4.86 3.44 -12.50
CA VAL A 110 -5.70 3.59 -11.30
C VAL A 110 -5.85 2.23 -10.61
N ARG A 111 -6.20 1.17 -11.35
CA ARG A 111 -6.34 -0.19 -10.83
C ARG A 111 -5.04 -0.73 -10.23
N GLY A 112 -3.94 -0.67 -10.97
CA GLY A 112 -2.62 -1.13 -10.51
C GLY A 112 -2.14 -0.39 -9.26
N SER A 113 -2.29 0.94 -9.24
CA SER A 113 -1.95 1.74 -8.06
C SER A 113 -2.83 1.44 -6.85
N ALA A 114 -4.12 1.13 -7.04
CA ALA A 114 -5.02 0.74 -5.96
C ALA A 114 -4.63 -0.62 -5.35
N LEU A 115 -4.28 -1.60 -6.17
CA LEU A 115 -3.79 -2.92 -5.71
C LEU A 115 -2.48 -2.79 -4.93
N ILE A 116 -1.52 -2.01 -5.44
CA ILE A 116 -0.26 -1.74 -4.72
C ILE A 116 -0.53 -0.99 -3.41
N LEU A 117 -1.49 -0.05 -3.40
CA LEU A 117 -1.87 0.66 -2.18
C LEU A 117 -2.47 -0.27 -1.12
N GLN A 118 -3.31 -1.24 -1.51
CA GLN A 118 -3.81 -2.24 -0.56
C GLN A 118 -2.64 -2.97 0.12
N LEU A 119 -1.62 -3.36 -0.64
CA LEU A 119 -0.43 -4.02 -0.09
C LEU A 119 0.36 -3.08 0.83
N ALA A 120 0.56 -1.83 0.44
CA ALA A 120 1.36 -0.84 1.18
C ALA A 120 0.72 -0.43 2.52
N ARG A 121 -0.60 -0.54 2.66
CA ARG A 121 -1.31 -0.29 3.94
C ARG A 121 -0.99 -1.36 5.00
N ASN A 122 -0.58 -2.56 4.59
CA ASN A 122 -0.11 -3.57 5.52
C ASN A 122 1.42 -3.44 5.75
N PRO A 123 1.87 -3.06 6.96
CA PRO A 123 3.29 -2.85 7.23
C PRO A 123 4.15 -4.11 7.06
N ASP A 124 3.56 -5.30 7.18
CA ASP A 124 4.25 -6.57 6.97
C ASP A 124 4.69 -6.78 5.52
N ASN A 125 4.04 -6.12 4.57
CA ASN A 125 4.38 -6.18 3.15
C ASN A 125 5.48 -5.19 2.76
N LEU A 126 5.74 -4.16 3.57
CA LEU A 126 6.61 -3.05 3.18
C LEU A 126 8.05 -3.48 2.93
N GLU A 127 8.58 -4.44 3.70
CA GLU A 127 9.93 -4.96 3.43
C GLU A 127 10.02 -5.64 2.06
N GLU A 128 8.96 -6.28 1.57
CA GLU A 128 8.93 -6.84 0.20
C GLU A 128 8.80 -5.76 -0.86
N LEU A 129 7.94 -4.77 -0.61
CA LEU A 129 7.74 -3.65 -1.53
C LEU A 129 9.03 -2.84 -1.69
N LEU A 130 9.85 -2.75 -0.65
CA LEU A 130 11.17 -2.11 -0.72
C LEU A 130 12.11 -2.81 -1.70
N LEU A 131 12.06 -4.14 -1.77
CA LEU A 131 12.90 -4.94 -2.68
C LEU A 131 12.47 -4.77 -4.15
N ASN A 132 11.25 -4.31 -4.38
CA ASN A 132 10.72 -4.04 -5.71
C ASN A 132 11.04 -2.60 -6.15
N GLU A 133 12.33 -2.33 -6.38
CA GLU A 133 12.79 -0.98 -6.81
C GLU A 133 12.12 -0.52 -8.11
N THR A 134 11.80 -1.46 -9.01
CA THR A 134 11.04 -1.19 -10.25
C THR A 134 9.67 -0.58 -9.95
N ALA A 135 8.95 -1.10 -8.96
CA ALA A 135 7.63 -0.58 -8.58
C ALA A 135 7.73 0.87 -8.09
N LEU A 136 8.73 1.16 -7.27
CA LEU A 136 8.98 2.51 -6.76
C LEU A 136 9.32 3.49 -7.89
N GLY A 137 10.17 3.07 -8.83
CA GLY A 137 10.51 3.86 -10.00
C GLY A 137 9.29 4.12 -10.90
N ALA A 138 8.48 3.10 -11.15
CA ALA A 138 7.25 3.21 -11.94
C ALA A 138 6.23 4.15 -11.29
N LEU A 139 5.96 3.99 -9.99
CA LEU A 139 5.07 4.87 -9.23
C LEU A 139 5.55 6.33 -9.23
N ALA A 140 6.84 6.57 -9.04
CA ALA A 140 7.41 7.92 -9.07
C ALA A 140 7.30 8.56 -10.47
N ARG A 141 7.48 7.76 -11.53
CA ARG A 141 7.29 8.21 -12.93
C ARG A 141 5.83 8.56 -13.19
N VAL A 142 4.90 7.67 -12.88
CA VAL A 142 3.45 7.89 -13.07
C VAL A 142 2.97 9.11 -12.28
N LEU A 143 3.40 9.27 -11.03
CA LEU A 143 3.06 10.46 -10.23
C LEU A 143 3.63 11.75 -10.83
N ARG A 144 4.71 11.70 -11.61
CA ARG A 144 5.29 12.88 -12.24
C ARG A 144 4.59 13.27 -13.55
N GLU A 145 4.19 12.26 -14.32
CA GLU A 145 3.66 12.41 -15.67
C GLU A 145 2.13 12.55 -15.68
N ASP A 146 1.43 11.77 -14.86
CA ASP A 146 -0.01 11.52 -15.03
C ASP A 146 -0.90 12.03 -13.89
N TRP A 147 -0.33 12.63 -12.85
CA TRP A 147 -1.08 13.08 -11.67
C TRP A 147 -2.18 14.10 -11.98
N LYS A 148 -2.06 14.88 -13.06
CA LYS A 148 -3.09 15.84 -13.49
C LYS A 148 -4.27 15.18 -14.19
N GLN A 149 -4.08 13.97 -14.72
CA GLN A 149 -5.09 13.26 -15.50
C GLN A 149 -6.13 12.59 -14.60
N SER A 150 -5.72 12.13 -13.41
CA SER A 150 -6.62 11.49 -12.45
C SER A 150 -6.23 11.82 -11.01
N VAL A 151 -7.17 12.40 -10.27
CA VAL A 151 -7.05 12.71 -8.84
C VAL A 151 -6.95 11.43 -8.01
N GLU A 152 -7.68 10.40 -8.41
CA GLU A 152 -7.66 9.10 -7.76
C GLU A 152 -6.28 8.45 -7.89
N LEU A 153 -5.71 8.45 -9.10
CA LEU A 153 -4.36 7.95 -9.35
C LEU A 153 -3.31 8.69 -8.50
N ALA A 154 -3.38 10.03 -8.48
CA ALA A 154 -2.48 10.84 -7.67
C ALA A 154 -2.62 10.53 -6.18
N THR A 155 -3.87 10.42 -5.69
CA THR A 155 -4.18 10.07 -4.29
C THR A 155 -3.63 8.70 -3.93
N ASN A 156 -3.83 7.69 -4.78
CA ASN A 156 -3.33 6.33 -4.56
C ASN A 156 -1.82 6.32 -4.38
N ILE A 157 -1.11 6.93 -5.32
CA ILE A 157 0.36 6.92 -5.32
C ILE A 157 0.93 7.76 -4.17
N ILE A 158 0.33 8.92 -3.87
CA ILE A 158 0.74 9.74 -2.71
C ILE A 158 0.56 8.95 -1.41
N TYR A 159 -0.56 8.22 -1.27
CA TYR A 159 -0.80 7.41 -0.08
C TYR A 159 0.21 6.24 0.01
N ILE A 160 0.55 5.58 -1.10
CA ILE A 160 1.63 4.58 -1.12
C ILE A 160 2.93 5.18 -0.54
N PHE A 161 3.34 6.35 -1.03
CA PHE A 161 4.56 7.00 -0.52
C PHE A 161 4.42 7.50 0.93
N PHE A 162 3.22 7.86 1.38
CA PHE A 162 2.95 8.13 2.79
C PHE A 162 3.16 6.87 3.65
N CYS A 163 2.63 5.71 3.24
CA CYS A 163 2.87 4.44 3.91
C CYS A 163 4.37 4.15 4.02
N PHE A 164 5.12 4.30 2.93
CA PHE A 164 6.58 4.15 2.91
C PHE A 164 7.30 5.15 3.82
N SER A 165 6.81 6.38 3.95
CA SER A 165 7.42 7.41 4.78
C SER A 165 7.47 7.06 6.28
N SER A 166 6.65 6.10 6.71
CA SER A 166 6.65 5.61 8.10
C SER A 166 7.91 4.80 8.44
N PHE A 167 8.70 4.39 7.45
CA PHE A 167 9.87 3.53 7.62
C PHE A 167 11.13 4.21 7.08
N SER A 168 12.14 4.35 7.94
CA SER A 168 13.37 5.08 7.61
C SER A 168 14.15 4.52 6.42
N GLN A 169 14.01 3.22 6.14
CA GLN A 169 14.62 2.56 4.98
C GLN A 169 14.15 3.16 3.64
N PHE A 170 12.93 3.70 3.58
CA PHE A 170 12.40 4.33 2.37
C PHE A 170 12.77 5.81 2.24
N HIS A 171 13.26 6.46 3.29
CA HIS A 171 13.48 7.93 3.29
C HIS A 171 14.50 8.36 2.23
N GLY A 172 15.54 7.55 2.00
CA GLY A 172 16.51 7.79 0.93
C GLY A 172 15.87 7.76 -0.45
N LEU A 173 15.00 6.78 -0.71
CA LEU A 173 14.28 6.62 -1.98
C LEU A 173 13.25 7.73 -2.21
N ILE A 174 12.46 8.07 -1.18
CA ILE A 174 11.49 9.18 -1.20
C ILE A 174 12.19 10.50 -1.55
N THR A 175 13.37 10.73 -0.96
CA THR A 175 14.20 11.91 -1.24
C THR A 175 14.77 11.88 -2.65
N HIS A 176 15.32 10.73 -3.07
CA HIS A 176 15.89 10.53 -4.39
C HIS A 176 14.89 10.87 -5.51
N TYR A 177 13.65 10.37 -5.38
CA TYR A 177 12.58 10.63 -6.35
C TYR A 177 11.91 12.00 -6.18
N LYS A 178 12.32 12.80 -5.18
CA LYS A 178 11.76 14.13 -4.86
C LYS A 178 10.25 14.10 -4.61
N ILE A 179 9.76 13.04 -3.97
CA ILE A 179 8.31 12.84 -3.77
C ILE A 179 7.70 13.98 -2.97
N GLY A 180 8.39 14.49 -1.93
CA GLY A 180 7.91 15.63 -1.17
C GLY A 180 7.67 16.89 -2.01
N ALA A 181 8.56 17.20 -2.95
CA ALA A 181 8.39 18.33 -3.86
C ALA A 181 7.24 18.09 -4.86
N LEU A 182 7.08 16.86 -5.35
CA LEU A 182 5.95 16.50 -6.19
C LEU A 182 4.62 16.68 -5.43
N CYS A 183 4.51 16.21 -4.20
CA CYS A 183 3.31 16.41 -3.37
C CYS A 183 2.97 17.89 -3.21
N MET A 184 3.96 18.75 -2.93
CA MET A 184 3.72 20.20 -2.83
C MET A 184 3.20 20.81 -4.13
N ASN A 185 3.75 20.41 -5.28
CA ASN A 185 3.29 20.87 -6.58
C ASN A 185 1.87 20.41 -6.90
N ILE A 186 1.53 19.18 -6.53
CA ILE A 186 0.18 18.61 -6.71
C ILE A 186 -0.81 19.39 -5.85
N ILE A 187 -0.49 19.63 -4.57
CA ILE A 187 -1.34 20.40 -3.65
C ILE A 187 -1.57 21.83 -4.17
N ASP A 188 -0.52 22.53 -4.60
CA ASP A 188 -0.65 23.89 -5.15
C ASP A 188 -1.57 23.95 -6.38
N HIS A 189 -1.45 22.97 -7.27
CA HIS A 189 -2.32 22.87 -8.44
C HIS A 189 -3.78 22.56 -8.06
N GLU A 190 -4.00 21.65 -7.11
CA GLU A 190 -5.34 21.30 -6.64
C GLU A 190 -6.03 22.48 -5.95
N LEU A 191 -5.29 23.28 -5.18
CA LEU A 191 -5.80 24.52 -4.58
C LEU A 191 -6.26 25.51 -5.65
N LYS A 192 -5.41 25.77 -6.66
CA LYS A 192 -5.75 26.67 -7.78
C LYS A 192 -6.95 26.19 -8.58
N ARG A 193 -7.04 24.88 -8.82
CA ARG A 193 -8.17 24.26 -9.52
C ARG A 193 -9.46 24.44 -8.73
N HIS A 194 -9.40 24.25 -7.41
CA HIS A 194 -10.55 24.49 -6.54
C HIS A 194 -11.00 25.95 -6.55
N GLU A 195 -10.06 26.91 -6.51
CA GLU A 195 -10.38 28.34 -6.65
C GLU A 195 -11.11 28.65 -7.95
N LEU A 196 -10.63 28.13 -9.08
CA LEU A 196 -11.28 28.28 -10.39
C LEU A 196 -12.71 27.75 -10.40
N TRP A 197 -12.93 26.55 -9.84
CA TRP A 197 -14.28 25.97 -9.76
C TRP A 197 -15.22 26.79 -8.87
N GLN A 198 -14.73 27.38 -7.79
CA GLN A 198 -15.53 28.29 -6.95
C GLN A 198 -15.92 29.55 -7.73
N GLU A 199 -15.02 30.13 -8.52
CA GLU A 199 -15.34 31.27 -9.39
C GLU A 199 -16.37 30.92 -10.46
N GLU A 200 -16.27 29.77 -11.11
CA GLU A 200 -17.26 29.33 -12.10
C GLU A 200 -18.63 29.07 -11.47
N LEU A 201 -18.65 28.45 -10.28
CA LEU A 201 -19.87 28.15 -9.55
C LEU A 201 -20.58 29.42 -9.08
N THR A 202 -19.82 30.43 -8.62
CA THR A 202 -20.38 31.75 -8.26
C THR A 202 -20.90 32.52 -9.47
N LYS A 203 -20.21 32.48 -10.61
CA LYS A 203 -20.69 33.07 -11.87
C LYS A 203 -22.00 32.43 -12.33
N LYS A 204 -22.09 31.09 -12.30
CA LYS A 204 -23.31 30.36 -12.65
C LYS A 204 -24.48 30.69 -11.72
N LYS A 205 -24.25 30.79 -10.40
CA LYS A 205 -25.30 31.19 -9.44
C LYS A 205 -25.87 32.58 -9.76
N LYS A 206 -25.02 33.57 -10.01
CA LYS A 206 -25.45 34.92 -10.38
C LYS A 206 -26.27 34.94 -11.67
N ALA A 207 -25.85 34.17 -12.68
CA ALA A 207 -26.58 34.07 -13.94
C ALA A 207 -27.99 33.46 -13.77
N VAL A 208 -28.18 32.54 -12.82
CA VAL A 208 -29.50 31.97 -12.49
C VAL A 208 -30.38 32.98 -11.74
N ASP A 209 -29.81 33.80 -10.86
CA ASP A 209 -30.55 34.83 -10.11
C ASP A 209 -30.97 36.02 -11.00
N GLU A 210 -30.25 36.27 -12.09
CA GLU A 210 -30.51 37.35 -13.05
C GLU A 210 -31.42 36.92 -14.23
N ASP A 211 -31.84 35.66 -14.29
CA ASP A 211 -32.70 35.13 -15.37
C ASP A 211 -34.17 35.59 -15.19
N PRO A 212 -34.71 36.42 -16.10
CA PRO A 212 -36.06 36.98 -15.98
C PRO A 212 -37.20 35.96 -16.13
N GLU A 213 -36.93 34.70 -16.49
CA GLU A 213 -37.94 33.63 -16.49
C GLU A 213 -38.22 33.05 -15.07
N ASN A 214 -37.44 33.45 -14.06
CA ASN A 214 -37.56 32.98 -12.66
C ASN A 214 -38.08 34.07 -11.68
N GLN A 215 -38.49 35.24 -12.17
CA GLN A 215 -39.19 36.30 -11.43
C GLN A 215 -40.64 36.43 -11.91
#